data_AF-A0A1V5UZ43-F1
#
_entry.id   AF-A0A1V5UZ43-F1
#
_cell.length_a   1.000
_cell.length_b   1.000
_cell.length_c   1.000
_cell.angle_alpha   90.00
_cell.angle_beta   90.00
_cell.angle_gamma   90.00
#
_symmetry.space_group_name_H-M   'P 1'
#
loop_
_entity.id
_entity.type
_entity.pdbx_description
1 polymer ?
#
loop_
_entity_poly.entity_id
_entity_poly.type
_entity_poly.pdbx_seq_one_letter_code
_entity_poly.pdbx_strand_id
1 'polypeptide(L)'
;MESSTRIVVFGDADFPSNSLVSMDGIIKQLMGGTGNADLFMNATAWLAGEEDMIVIRPRPVDFRPLEMTAQQRGSLFIICVALIPLALAATGAWIWFRRRSK
;
A
#
# COMPACT_ATOMS: atom_id res chain seq x y z
N MET A 1 18.53 21.54 -31.31
CA MET A 1 17.64 20.65 -30.56
C MET A 1 16.37 21.43 -30.29
N GLU A 2 15.23 20.96 -30.78
CA GLU A 2 13.92 21.55 -30.49
C GLU A 2 13.70 21.51 -28.97
N SER A 3 13.52 22.68 -28.35
CA SER A 3 13.20 22.80 -26.93
C SER A 3 11.71 22.52 -26.73
N SER A 4 11.33 21.25 -26.73
CA SER A 4 9.96 20.87 -26.38
C SER A 4 9.73 21.11 -24.89
N THR A 5 8.87 22.06 -24.55
CA THR A 5 8.44 22.27 -23.17
C THR A 5 7.69 21.03 -22.67
N ARG A 6 8.14 20.49 -21.53
CA ARG A 6 7.55 19.32 -20.87
C ARG A 6 6.87 19.76 -19.58
N ILE A 7 5.69 19.21 -19.30
CA ILE A 7 4.92 19.49 -18.09
C ILE A 7 4.44 18.17 -17.51
N VAL A 8 4.59 18.01 -16.20
CA VAL A 8 4.01 16.91 -15.41
C VAL A 8 3.13 17.53 -14.32
N VAL A 9 1.92 17.00 -14.13
CA VAL A 9 0.96 17.50 -13.14
C VAL A 9 0.58 16.37 -12.20
N PHE A 10 0.71 16.62 -10.89
CA PHE A 10 0.20 15.74 -9.83
C PHE A 10 -1.01 16.41 -9.16
N GLY A 11 -2.08 15.65 -8.95
CA GLY A 11 -3.32 16.14 -8.32
C GLY A 11 -3.33 16.05 -6.79
N ASP A 12 -2.22 15.61 -6.19
CA ASP A 12 -2.07 15.39 -4.76
C ASP A 12 -0.70 15.94 -4.31
N ALA A 13 -0.72 16.85 -3.34
CA ALA A 13 0.47 17.52 -2.83
C ALA A 13 1.29 16.63 -1.86
N ASP A 14 0.63 15.66 -1.22
CA ASP A 14 1.28 14.75 -0.28
C ASP A 14 1.83 13.49 -0.97
N PHE A 15 1.58 13.33 -2.27
CA PHE A 15 2.01 12.18 -3.07
C PHE A 15 3.52 11.87 -2.99
N PRO A 16 4.45 12.86 -3.10
CA PRO A 16 5.89 12.60 -2.96
C PRO A 16 6.38 12.71 -1.50
N SER A 17 5.49 12.77 -0.51
CA SER A 17 5.88 12.99 0.88
C SER A 17 6.72 11.82 1.46
N ASN A 18 7.77 12.17 2.22
CA ASN A 18 8.65 11.19 2.87
C ASN A 18 7.98 10.48 4.06
N SER A 19 6.83 10.95 4.53
CA SER A 19 6.12 10.39 5.69
C SER A 19 5.62 8.97 5.42
N LEU A 20 5.23 8.66 4.17
CA LEU A 20 4.78 7.33 3.75
C LEU A 20 5.95 6.40 3.41
N VAL A 21 7.12 6.94 3.07
CA VAL A 21 8.33 6.18 2.73
C VAL A 21 8.96 5.57 3.99
N SER A 22 8.89 6.29 5.12
CA SER A 22 9.45 5.88 6.42
C SER A 22 8.53 4.98 7.25
N MET A 23 7.26 4.81 6.87
CA MET A 23 6.37 3.84 7.51
C MET A 23 6.83 2.42 7.20
N ASP A 24 6.99 1.61 8.24
CA ASP A 24 7.40 0.21 8.14
C ASP A 24 6.21 -0.74 8.36
N GLY A 25 6.12 -1.83 7.60
CA GLY A 25 5.07 -2.87 7.75
C GLY A 25 3.95 -2.84 6.71
N ILE A 26 2.83 -3.52 7.01
CA ILE A 26 1.68 -3.78 6.10
C ILE A 26 1.15 -2.50 5.45
N ILE A 27 1.15 -1.38 6.18
CA ILE A 27 0.61 -0.10 5.71
C ILE A 27 1.45 0.47 4.56
N LYS A 28 2.77 0.29 4.57
CA LYS A 28 3.66 0.75 3.48
C LYS A 28 3.32 0.10 2.14
N GLN A 29 3.06 -1.21 2.18
CA GLN A 29 2.82 -2.01 0.98
C GLN A 29 1.41 -1.78 0.43
N LEU A 30 0.43 -1.58 1.30
CA LEU A 30 -0.94 -1.27 0.89
C LEU A 30 -1.08 0.16 0.33
N MET A 31 -0.24 1.10 0.78
CA MET A 31 -0.34 2.52 0.43
C MET A 31 0.68 2.99 -0.61
N GLY A 32 1.42 2.08 -1.26
CA GLY A 32 2.24 2.42 -2.43
C GLY A 32 3.49 3.26 -2.15
N GLY A 33 3.98 3.31 -0.91
CA GLY A 33 5.02 4.25 -0.46
C GLY A 33 6.34 4.22 -1.25
N THR A 34 6.69 3.12 -1.92
CA THR A 34 7.89 3.04 -2.79
C THR A 34 7.62 3.47 -4.23
N GLY A 35 6.41 3.22 -4.74
CA GLY A 35 6.05 3.51 -6.13
C GLY A 35 5.91 5.01 -6.40
N ASN A 36 5.38 5.76 -5.44
CA ASN A 36 5.18 7.21 -5.60
C ASN A 36 6.50 7.98 -5.65
N ALA A 37 7.45 7.60 -4.79
CA ALA A 37 8.80 8.17 -4.79
C ALA A 37 9.53 7.86 -6.11
N ASP A 38 9.43 6.64 -6.61
CA ASP A 38 10.04 6.26 -7.89
C ASP A 38 9.39 7.00 -9.07
N LEU A 39 8.06 7.14 -9.08
CA LEU A 39 7.35 7.90 -10.11
C LEU A 39 7.78 9.38 -10.11
N PHE A 40 7.89 9.98 -8.93
CA PHE A 40 8.32 11.37 -8.81
C PHE A 40 9.74 11.58 -9.36
N MET A 41 10.67 10.70 -9.00
CA MET A 41 12.07 10.75 -9.48
C MET A 41 12.17 10.52 -11.00
N ASN A 42 11.42 9.56 -11.54
CA ASN A 42 11.39 9.31 -12.98
C ASN A 42 10.75 10.48 -13.75
N ALA A 43 9.70 11.10 -13.20
CA ALA A 43 9.09 12.29 -13.79
C ALA A 43 10.06 13.49 -13.80
N THR A 44 10.87 13.66 -12.75
CA THR A 44 11.90 14.72 -12.71
C THR A 44 13.02 14.46 -13.71
N ALA A 45 13.50 13.20 -13.83
CA ALA A 45 14.48 12.82 -14.85
C ALA A 45 13.94 13.07 -16.27
N TRP A 46 12.67 12.74 -16.53
CA TRP A 46 12.02 13.01 -17.81
C TRP A 46 11.91 14.52 -18.10
N LEU A 47 11.59 15.34 -17.10
CA LEU A 47 11.57 16.80 -17.25
C LEU A 47 12.96 17.40 -17.50
N ALA A 48 14.01 16.80 -16.93
CA ALA A 48 15.41 17.19 -17.13
C ALA A 48 15.97 16.76 -18.50
N GLY A 49 15.25 15.93 -19.26
CA GLY A 49 15.73 15.36 -20.53
C GLY A 49 16.66 14.16 -20.34
N GLU A 50 16.78 13.62 -19.13
CA GLU A 50 17.60 12.46 -18.79
C GLU A 50 16.76 11.17 -18.90
N GLU A 51 16.28 10.87 -20.10
CA GLU A 51 15.37 9.72 -20.30
C GLU A 51 16.06 8.37 -20.05
N ASP A 52 17.38 8.29 -20.23
CA ASP A 52 18.19 7.10 -19.94
C ASP A 52 18.21 6.73 -18.45
N MET A 53 17.83 7.66 -17.55
CA MET A 53 17.76 7.42 -16.10
C MET A 53 16.39 6.89 -15.65
N ILE A 54 15.40 6.81 -16.54
CA ILE A 54 14.06 6.31 -16.22
C ILE A 54 14.13 4.79 -16.09
N VAL A 55 14.03 4.29 -14.86
CA VAL A 55 14.08 2.85 -14.58
C VAL A 55 13.04 2.45 -13.54
N ILE A 56 12.54 1.21 -13.67
CA ILE A 56 11.78 0.56 -12.60
C ILE A 56 12.79 -0.07 -11.65
N ARG A 57 12.90 0.49 -10.43
CA ARG A 57 13.81 -0.05 -9.43
C ARG A 57 13.38 -1.48 -9.05
N PRO A 58 14.33 -2.44 -8.96
CA PRO A 58 14.03 -3.75 -8.40
C PRO A 58 13.49 -3.57 -6.98
N ARG A 59 12.38 -4.24 -6.66
CA ARG A 59 11.90 -4.28 -5.28
C ARG A 59 12.89 -5.15 -4.49
N PRO A 60 13.56 -4.61 -3.46
CA PRO A 60 14.37 -5.46 -2.59
C PRO A 60 13.44 -6.52 -2.00
N VAL A 61 13.90 -7.77 -2.01
CA VAL A 61 13.22 -8.84 -1.28
C VAL A 61 13.45 -8.54 0.19
N ASP A 62 12.55 -7.77 0.79
CA ASP A 62 12.57 -7.46 2.21
C ASP A 62 12.34 -8.78 2.98
N PHE A 63 13.43 -9.45 3.36
CA PHE A 63 13.34 -10.55 4.31
C PHE A 63 13.10 -9.94 5.70
N ARG A 64 11.82 -9.89 6.09
CA ARG A 64 11.39 -9.45 7.40
C ARG A 64 11.12 -10.69 8.25
N PRO A 65 12.10 -11.16 9.05
CA PRO A 65 11.87 -12.28 9.96
C PRO A 65 10.73 -11.89 10.91
N LEU A 66 9.65 -12.66 10.85
CA LEU A 66 8.47 -12.42 11.66
C LEU A 66 8.69 -13.06 13.04
N GLU A 67 9.39 -12.35 13.91
CA GLU A 67 9.62 -12.79 15.29
C GLU A 67 8.33 -12.62 16.10
N MET A 68 7.63 -13.72 16.33
CA MET A 68 6.38 -13.74 17.10
C MET A 68 6.51 -14.66 18.31
N THR A 69 6.02 -14.19 19.46
CA THR A 69 5.83 -15.04 20.64
C THR A 69 4.76 -16.10 20.36
N ALA A 70 4.79 -17.22 21.09
CA ALA A 70 3.78 -18.27 20.96
C ALA A 70 2.36 -17.74 21.19
N GLN A 71 2.19 -16.79 22.10
CA GLN A 71 0.91 -16.14 22.38
C GLN A 71 0.43 -15.29 21.20
N GLN A 72 1.32 -14.49 20.58
CA GLN A 72 0.96 -13.68 19.41
C GLN A 72 0.48 -14.56 18.25
N ARG A 73 1.11 -15.71 18.01
CA ARG A 73 0.68 -16.66 16.98
C ARG A 73 -0.71 -17.24 17.27
N GLY A 74 -0.96 -17.65 18.51
CA GLY A 74 -2.26 -18.17 18.92
C GLY A 74 -3.39 -17.15 18.77
N SER A 75 -3.14 -15.91 19.21
CA SER A 75 -4.09 -14.81 19.06
C SER A 75 -4.37 -14.49 17.58
N LEU A 76 -3.34 -14.45 16.74
CA LEU A 76 -3.50 -14.20 15.31
C LEU A 76 -4.37 -15.28 14.64
N PHE A 77 -4.13 -16.55 14.97
CA PHE A 77 -4.93 -17.67 14.47
C PHE A 77 -6.41 -17.52 14.86
N ILE A 78 -6.70 -17.25 16.13
CA ILE A 78 -8.09 -17.08 16.61
C ILE A 78 -8.76 -15.92 15.90
N ILE A 79 -8.07 -14.78 15.76
CA ILE A 79 -8.63 -13.58 15.12
C ILE A 79 -8.95 -13.85 13.65
N CYS A 80 -7.97 -14.34 12.89
CA CYS A 80 -8.08 -14.49 11.44
C CYS A 80 -8.98 -15.67 11.02
N VAL A 81 -8.93 -16.79 11.75
CA VAL A 81 -9.61 -18.03 11.35
C VAL A 81 -10.99 -18.18 11.99
N ALA A 82 -11.18 -17.67 13.20
CA ALA A 82 -12.45 -17.83 13.91
C ALA A 82 -13.22 -16.50 14.03
N LEU A 83 -12.63 -15.48 14.63
CA LEU A 83 -13.35 -14.28 15.05
C LEU A 83 -13.90 -13.48 13.86
N ILE A 84 -13.08 -13.21 12.85
CA ILE A 84 -13.50 -12.45 11.66
C ILE A 84 -14.60 -13.20 10.88
N PRO A 85 -14.45 -14.49 10.51
CA PRO A 85 -15.50 -15.22 9.81
C PRO A 85 -16.81 -15.30 10.60
N LEU A 86 -16.74 -15.52 11.92
CA LEU A 86 -17.93 -15.56 12.77
C LEU A 86 -18.62 -14.19 12.84
N ALA A 87 -17.88 -13.09 12.92
CA ALA A 87 -18.46 -11.75 12.89
C ALA A 87 -19.19 -11.48 11.55
N LEU A 88 -18.62 -11.90 10.43
CA LEU A 88 -19.26 -11.80 9.12
C LEU A 88 -20.52 -12.68 9.03
N ALA A 89 -20.46 -13.92 9.51
CA ALA A 89 -21.63 -14.80 9.54
C ALA A 89 -22.74 -14.25 10.44
N ALA A 90 -22.40 -13.72 11.62
CA ALA A 90 -23.34 -13.12 12.55
C ALA A 90 -24.01 -11.87 11.96
N THR A 91 -23.24 -10.99 11.31
CA THR A 91 -23.80 -9.81 10.63
C THR A 91 -24.71 -10.21 9.47
N GLY A 92 -24.31 -11.19 8.65
CA GLY A 92 -25.16 -11.74 7.59
C GLY A 92 -26.47 -12.35 8.12
N ALA A 93 -26.39 -13.17 9.17
CA ALA A 93 -27.56 -13.76 9.82
C ALA A 93 -28.48 -12.68 10.41
N TRP A 94 -27.92 -11.69 11.10
CA TRP A 94 -28.68 -10.57 11.67
C TRP A 94 -29.44 -9.78 10.61
N ILE A 95 -28.79 -9.47 9.48
CA ILE A 95 -29.42 -8.81 8.33
C ILE A 95 -30.56 -9.68 7.77
N TRP A 96 -30.35 -10.98 7.61
CA TRP A 96 -31.37 -11.90 7.10
C TRP A 96 -32.60 -11.95 8.01
N PHE A 97 -32.42 -12.11 9.32
CA PHE A 97 -33.52 -12.10 10.29
C PHE A 97 -34.29 -10.77 10.27
N ARG A 98 -33.59 -9.64 10.22
CA ARG A 98 -34.22 -8.32 10.15
C ARG A 98 -35.02 -8.11 8.86
N ARG A 99 -34.56 -8.65 7.73
CA ARG A 99 -35.27 -8.59 6.44
C ARG A 99 -36.49 -9.49 6.39
N ARG A 100 -36.47 -10.63 7.09
CA ARG A 100 -37.61 -11.58 7.16
C ARG A 100 -38.70 -11.13 8.14
N SER A 101 -38.34 -10.30 9.12
CA SER A 101 -39.29 -9.75 10.09
C SER A 101 -40.06 -8.52 9.58
N LYS A 102 -39.75 -8.02 8.37
CA LYS A 102 -40.61 -7.12 7.60
C LYS A 102 -41.39 -7.92 6.58
#